data_AF-A0A8B9RGU5-F1
#
_entry.id   AF-A0A8B9RGU5-F1
#
_cell.length_a   1.000
_cell.length_b   1.000
_cell.length_c   1.000
_cell.angle_alpha   90.00
_cell.angle_beta   90.00
_cell.angle_gamma   90.00
#
_symmetry.space_group_name_H-M   'P 1'
#
loop_
_entity.id
_entity.type
_entity.pdbx_description
1 polymer ?
#
loop_
_entity_poly.entity_id
_entity_poly.type
_entity_poly.pdbx_seq_one_letter_code
_entity_poly.pdbx_strand_id
1 'polypeptide(L)'
;SCDACINSILFMLLISVLLLEWQKYTNFLFRSCRSIYVNNPHLESMKEDILYHFNLGTTSHDLQAQFGDVKFVCVGGSPWRMKSFIEYIAGELGLADPKAEYPNICEGTDRYAMYKVGPVLSVSHGMGIPSISIMLHELIKLLYHARCTDVTVVRIGTSGGIGLQPGTVVVTKQSVDSAFLPRFEQVVLGKPVVRSTELDEELAEELLQCGKELPEFQTVIGNTMCTLDFYEGQARLDGAFCSYTEEDKQNYLAEAYAAGVRNIEMESSVFAAMCKLSNLRAAVVCVTLLDRQKGDQLTSSHDVMHSYQQRPQLLVGHYIKKKLNWGK
;
A
#
# COMPACT_ATOMS: atom_id res chain seq x y z
N SER A 1 -13.26 28.30 -47.66
CA SER A 1 -12.27 28.64 -46.63
C SER A 1 -12.42 27.85 -45.33
N CYS A 2 -13.44 26.99 -45.15
CA CYS A 2 -13.59 26.15 -43.94
C CYS A 2 -12.91 24.77 -44.03
N ASP A 3 -12.90 24.11 -45.20
CA ASP A 3 -12.43 22.71 -45.30
C ASP A 3 -10.92 22.53 -45.10
N ALA A 4 -10.12 23.53 -45.50
CA ALA A 4 -8.66 23.51 -45.28
C ALA A 4 -8.30 23.63 -43.78
N CYS A 5 -9.13 24.31 -42.99
CA CYS A 5 -8.91 24.50 -41.56
C CYS A 5 -9.22 23.22 -40.77
N ILE A 6 -10.30 22.52 -41.14
CA ILE A 6 -10.71 21.25 -40.53
C ILE A 6 -9.67 20.16 -40.78
N ASN A 7 -9.15 20.05 -42.01
CA ASN A 7 -8.12 19.07 -42.33
C ASN A 7 -6.80 19.33 -41.58
N SER A 8 -6.44 20.59 -41.34
CA SER A 8 -5.24 20.94 -40.56
C SER A 8 -5.38 20.57 -39.08
N ILE A 9 -6.57 20.74 -38.49
CA ILE A 9 -6.84 20.37 -37.09
C ILE A 9 -6.85 18.85 -36.92
N LEU A 10 -7.47 18.12 -37.85
CA LEU A 10 -7.49 16.65 -37.82
C LEU A 10 -6.09 16.05 -37.95
N PHE A 11 -5.24 16.65 -38.79
CA PHE A 11 -3.85 16.23 -38.97
C PHE A 11 -3.00 16.50 -37.71
N MET A 12 -3.18 17.65 -37.05
CA MET A 12 -2.52 17.93 -35.77
C MET A 12 -2.96 16.97 -34.67
N LEU A 13 -4.26 16.66 -34.57
CA LEU A 13 -4.77 15.67 -33.61
C LEU A 13 -4.18 14.28 -33.87
N LEU A 14 -4.08 13.85 -35.13
CA LEU A 14 -3.47 12.56 -35.49
C LEU A 14 -1.99 12.50 -35.08
N ILE A 15 -1.23 13.59 -35.31
CA ILE A 15 0.17 13.69 -34.91
C ILE A 15 0.30 13.66 -33.38
N SER A 16 -0.56 14.36 -32.65
CA SER A 16 -0.55 14.33 -31.17
C SER A 16 -0.86 12.93 -30.62
N VAL A 17 -1.82 12.21 -31.20
CA VAL A 17 -2.13 10.83 -30.83
C VAL A 17 -0.96 9.90 -31.13
N LEU A 18 -0.36 10.01 -32.31
CA LEU A 18 0.82 9.21 -32.69
C LEU A 18 2.04 9.52 -31.82
N LEU A 19 2.26 10.78 -31.43
CA LEU A 19 3.31 11.16 -30.49
C LEU A 19 3.08 10.59 -29.10
N LEU A 20 1.83 10.61 -28.61
CA LEU A 20 1.45 10.01 -27.34
C LEU A 20 1.64 8.49 -27.34
N GLU A 21 1.26 7.80 -28.43
CA GLU A 21 1.50 6.36 -28.57
C GLU A 21 2.98 6.04 -28.71
N TRP A 22 3.74 6.83 -29.46
CA TRP A 22 5.18 6.66 -29.60
C TRP A 22 5.92 6.93 -28.29
N GLN A 23 5.46 7.89 -27.49
CA GLN A 23 5.99 8.17 -26.15
C GLN A 23 5.66 7.04 -25.16
N LYS A 24 4.46 6.46 -25.24
CA LYS A 24 4.11 5.24 -24.48
C LYS A 24 4.96 4.04 -24.92
N TYR A 25 5.19 3.88 -26.21
CA TYR A 25 5.98 2.78 -26.78
C TYR A 25 7.48 2.91 -26.46
N THR A 26 8.04 4.12 -26.49
CA THR A 26 9.42 4.39 -26.08
C THR A 26 9.60 4.25 -24.56
N ASN A 27 8.65 4.70 -23.74
CA ASN A 27 8.67 4.44 -22.29
C ASN A 27 8.52 2.94 -21.95
N PHE A 28 7.82 2.17 -22.80
CA PHE A 28 7.73 0.72 -22.68
C PHE A 28 9.06 0.03 -23.07
N LEU A 29 9.70 0.47 -24.17
CA LEU A 29 10.98 -0.08 -24.64
C LEU A 29 12.19 0.33 -23.79
N PHE A 30 12.16 1.51 -23.16
CA PHE A 30 13.23 2.05 -22.31
C PHE A 30 12.84 2.08 -20.82
N ARG A 31 11.92 1.20 -20.38
CA ARG A 31 11.64 1.06 -18.97
C ARG A 31 12.88 0.47 -18.28
N SER A 32 13.73 1.35 -17.74
CA SER A 32 14.87 0.93 -16.93
C SER A 32 14.36 0.07 -15.79
N CYS A 33 14.87 -1.15 -15.71
CA CYS A 33 14.64 -2.08 -14.62
C CYS A 33 14.88 -1.36 -13.28
N ARG A 34 13.83 -1.23 -12.46
CA ARG A 34 13.90 -0.51 -11.18
C ARG A 34 14.50 -1.43 -10.12
N SER A 35 15.79 -1.26 -9.85
CA SER A 35 16.44 -1.91 -8.71
C SER A 35 16.01 -1.29 -7.39
N ILE A 36 15.97 -2.11 -6.35
CA ILE A 36 15.76 -1.65 -4.97
C ILE A 36 16.94 -0.78 -4.56
N TYR A 37 16.66 0.42 -4.04
CA TYR A 37 17.69 1.33 -3.56
C TYR A 37 17.74 1.34 -2.02
N VAL A 38 18.95 1.28 -1.47
CA VAL A 38 19.21 1.44 -0.04
C VAL A 38 20.21 2.57 0.16
N ASN A 39 19.81 3.61 0.88
CA ASN A 39 20.70 4.74 1.18
C ASN A 39 21.43 4.52 2.52
N ASN A 40 22.28 3.49 2.59
CA ASN A 40 23.08 3.20 3.76
C ASN A 40 24.46 2.64 3.36
N PRO A 41 25.51 3.47 3.31
CA PRO A 41 26.85 3.04 2.90
C PRO A 41 27.47 2.02 3.87
N HIS A 42 26.97 1.93 5.10
CA HIS A 42 27.48 0.96 6.06
C HIS A 42 27.06 -0.47 5.73
N LEU A 43 25.98 -0.68 4.97
CA LEU A 43 25.49 -2.01 4.63
C LEU A 43 26.51 -2.81 3.79
N GLU A 44 27.23 -2.14 2.89
CA GLU A 44 28.23 -2.78 2.02
C GLU A 44 29.45 -3.31 2.77
N SER A 45 29.78 -2.73 3.93
CA SER A 45 30.93 -3.12 4.74
C SER A 45 30.60 -4.16 5.83
N MET A 46 29.31 -4.49 6.00
CA MET A 46 28.89 -5.52 6.95
C MET A 46 29.25 -6.91 6.42
N LYS A 47 29.88 -7.72 7.28
CA LYS A 47 30.17 -9.13 6.96
C LYS A 47 28.90 -9.97 6.88
N GLU A 48 27.91 -9.60 7.69
CA GLU A 48 26.63 -10.25 7.84
C GLU A 48 25.60 -9.19 8.17
N ASP A 49 24.42 -9.30 7.59
CA ASP A 49 23.26 -8.50 7.95
C ASP A 49 22.16 -9.41 8.49
N ILE A 50 21.79 -9.19 9.75
CA ILE A 50 20.75 -9.94 10.46
C ILE A 50 19.45 -9.13 10.39
N LEU A 51 18.43 -9.74 9.78
CA LEU A 51 17.06 -9.23 9.75
C LEU A 51 16.34 -9.80 10.98
N TYR A 52 16.65 -9.20 12.13
CA TYR A 52 16.31 -9.73 13.45
C TYR A 52 14.81 -9.99 13.62
N HIS A 53 13.96 -9.06 13.17
CA HIS A 53 12.52 -9.18 13.36
C HIS A 53 11.87 -10.18 12.41
N PHE A 54 12.57 -10.58 11.35
CA PHE A 54 12.17 -11.68 10.47
C PHE A 54 12.82 -13.03 10.79
N ASN A 55 13.78 -13.09 11.71
CA ASN A 55 14.60 -14.28 11.96
C ASN A 55 15.35 -14.77 10.69
N LEU A 56 15.78 -13.82 9.84
CA LEU A 56 16.53 -14.09 8.61
C LEU A 56 17.91 -13.43 8.67
N GLY A 57 18.84 -13.88 7.83
CA GLY A 57 20.17 -13.28 7.76
C GLY A 57 20.91 -13.70 6.49
N THR A 58 21.85 -12.86 6.05
CA THR A 58 22.58 -13.06 4.79
C THR A 58 23.53 -14.27 4.82
N THR A 59 23.93 -14.75 6.00
CA THR A 59 24.80 -15.93 6.16
C THR A 59 23.98 -17.20 6.41
N SER A 60 22.83 -17.07 7.08
CA SER A 60 21.96 -18.18 7.47
C SER A 60 21.01 -18.60 6.36
N HIS A 61 20.76 -17.73 5.38
CA HIS A 61 19.79 -17.94 4.32
C HIS A 61 20.34 -17.48 2.96
N ASP A 62 20.09 -18.28 1.91
CA ASP A 62 20.26 -17.83 0.53
C ASP A 62 19.07 -16.94 0.13
N LEU A 63 19.17 -15.64 0.43
CA LEU A 63 18.10 -14.67 0.19
C LEU A 63 17.83 -14.48 -1.31
N GLN A 64 18.85 -14.58 -2.15
CA GLN A 64 18.68 -14.44 -3.59
C GLN A 64 17.90 -15.63 -4.17
N ALA A 65 18.24 -16.86 -3.78
CA ALA A 65 17.49 -18.03 -4.21
C ALA A 65 16.06 -18.05 -3.68
N GLN A 66 15.82 -17.57 -2.46
CA GLN A 66 14.50 -17.60 -1.83
C GLN A 66 13.55 -16.50 -2.31
N PHE A 67 14.06 -15.31 -2.62
CA PHE A 67 13.23 -14.13 -2.85
C PHE A 67 13.51 -13.37 -4.16
N GLY A 68 14.55 -13.73 -4.94
CA GLY A 68 14.94 -12.98 -6.13
C GLY A 68 13.87 -12.93 -7.25
N ASP A 69 12.87 -13.81 -7.19
CA ASP A 69 11.72 -13.86 -8.10
C ASP A 69 10.52 -13.00 -7.66
N VAL A 70 10.58 -12.37 -6.47
CA VAL A 70 9.48 -11.54 -5.96
C VAL A 70 9.25 -10.32 -6.85
N LYS A 71 8.00 -10.12 -7.26
CA LYS A 71 7.53 -8.96 -8.04
C LYS A 71 6.42 -8.18 -7.35
N PHE A 72 5.68 -8.81 -6.46
CA PHE A 72 4.64 -8.17 -5.67
C PHE A 72 4.86 -8.44 -4.19
N VAL A 73 4.81 -7.39 -3.38
CA VAL A 73 4.79 -7.51 -1.93
C VAL A 73 3.51 -6.88 -1.41
N CYS A 74 2.69 -7.65 -0.72
CA CYS A 74 1.51 -7.16 -0.03
C CYS A 74 1.76 -7.12 1.47
N VAL A 75 1.47 -5.99 2.10
CA VAL A 75 1.68 -5.82 3.54
C VAL A 75 0.38 -5.42 4.24
N GLY A 76 0.15 -5.92 5.44
CA GLY A 76 -1.05 -5.60 6.22
C GLY A 76 -0.87 -5.89 7.71
N GLY A 77 -1.76 -5.39 8.56
CA GLY A 77 -1.50 -5.41 10.01
C GLY A 77 -1.51 -6.80 10.64
N SER A 78 -2.59 -7.56 10.41
CA SER A 78 -2.81 -8.85 11.06
C SER A 78 -2.08 -10.01 10.36
N PRO A 79 -1.28 -10.83 11.08
CA PRO A 79 -0.70 -12.07 10.54
C PRO A 79 -1.73 -13.00 9.90
N TRP A 80 -2.91 -13.13 10.52
CA TRP A 80 -4.00 -13.97 10.02
C TRP A 80 -4.52 -13.46 8.68
N ARG A 81 -4.71 -12.15 8.55
CA ARG A 81 -5.14 -11.53 7.28
C ARG A 81 -4.11 -11.77 6.18
N MET A 82 -2.83 -11.66 6.50
CA MET A 82 -1.76 -11.85 5.51
C MET A 82 -1.56 -13.31 5.12
N LYS A 83 -1.88 -14.26 6.01
CA LYS A 83 -1.98 -15.69 5.68
C LYS A 83 -3.18 -15.96 4.75
N SER A 84 -4.37 -15.50 5.13
CA SER A 84 -5.55 -15.66 4.27
C SER A 84 -5.37 -15.02 2.89
N PHE A 85 -4.65 -13.90 2.82
CA PHE A 85 -4.30 -13.26 1.55
C PHE A 85 -3.42 -14.17 0.67
N ILE A 86 -2.37 -14.80 1.23
CA ILE A 86 -1.50 -15.65 0.40
C ILE A 86 -2.23 -16.90 -0.09
N GLU A 87 -3.11 -17.47 0.73
CA GLU A 87 -3.96 -18.62 0.37
C GLU A 87 -4.92 -18.26 -0.76
N TYR A 88 -5.55 -17.08 -0.68
CA TYR A 88 -6.39 -16.53 -1.74
C TYR A 88 -5.60 -16.32 -3.05
N ILE A 89 -4.42 -15.70 -2.97
CA ILE A 89 -3.57 -15.47 -4.15
C ILE A 89 -3.14 -16.78 -4.81
N ALA A 90 -2.79 -17.80 -4.02
CA ALA A 90 -2.44 -19.10 -4.57
C ALA A 90 -3.59 -19.70 -5.37
N GLY A 91 -4.83 -19.58 -4.89
CA GLY A 91 -6.03 -19.96 -5.63
C GLY A 91 -6.20 -19.16 -6.92
N GLU A 92 -6.07 -17.84 -6.85
CA GLU A 92 -6.22 -16.95 -8.02
C GLU A 92 -5.19 -17.17 -9.12
N LEU A 93 -3.98 -17.58 -8.73
CA LEU A 93 -2.88 -17.89 -9.63
C LEU A 93 -2.83 -19.38 -10.00
N GLY A 94 -3.79 -20.21 -9.58
CA GLY A 94 -3.76 -21.65 -9.87
C GLY A 94 -2.51 -22.37 -9.34
N LEU A 95 -1.89 -21.80 -8.31
CA LEU A 95 -0.73 -22.35 -7.58
C LEU A 95 -1.17 -23.04 -6.28
N ALA A 96 -2.47 -23.07 -6.00
CA ALA A 96 -3.01 -23.77 -4.85
C ALA A 96 -2.86 -25.28 -5.02
N ASP A 97 -2.12 -25.90 -4.10
CA ASP A 97 -2.13 -27.35 -3.89
C ASP A 97 -2.96 -27.62 -2.61
N PRO A 98 -4.00 -28.47 -2.67
CA PRO A 98 -4.78 -28.86 -1.48
C PRO A 98 -3.96 -29.45 -0.33
N LYS A 99 -2.71 -29.87 -0.61
CA LYS A 99 -1.76 -30.38 0.38
C LYS A 99 -0.65 -29.38 0.71
N ALA A 100 -0.54 -28.26 0.00
CA ALA A 100 0.48 -27.26 0.30
C ALA A 100 0.13 -26.54 1.60
N GLU A 101 1.08 -26.56 2.51
CA GLU A 101 1.11 -25.63 3.62
C GLU A 101 1.76 -24.33 3.14
N TYR A 102 1.25 -23.18 3.60
CA TYR A 102 1.92 -21.89 3.46
C TYR A 102 2.67 -21.61 4.77
N PRO A 103 3.90 -22.12 4.94
CA PRO A 103 4.64 -21.95 6.18
C PRO A 103 4.93 -20.48 6.42
N ASN A 104 4.90 -20.08 7.70
CA ASN A 104 5.41 -18.78 8.08
C ASN A 104 6.94 -18.79 7.93
N ILE A 105 7.46 -18.03 6.97
CA ILE A 105 8.90 -17.92 6.69
C ILE A 105 9.65 -17.32 7.89
N CYS A 106 8.98 -16.49 8.69
CA CYS A 106 9.52 -15.93 9.93
C CYS A 106 9.29 -16.87 11.13
N GLU A 107 9.19 -18.18 10.93
CA GLU A 107 9.16 -19.14 12.04
C GLU A 107 10.40 -18.94 12.94
N GLY A 108 10.18 -18.99 14.26
CA GLY A 108 11.20 -18.66 15.27
C GLY A 108 11.08 -17.24 15.84
N THR A 109 10.18 -16.41 15.32
CA THR A 109 9.82 -15.11 15.91
C THR A 109 8.30 -14.89 15.87
N ASP A 110 7.79 -14.06 16.77
CA ASP A 110 6.39 -13.65 16.84
C ASP A 110 6.17 -12.18 16.39
N ARG A 111 7.24 -11.51 15.94
CA ARG A 111 7.22 -10.09 15.58
C ARG A 111 6.43 -9.82 14.30
N TYR A 112 6.71 -10.59 13.25
CA TYR A 112 6.03 -10.53 11.97
C TYR A 112 5.88 -11.94 11.40
N ALA A 113 4.83 -12.14 10.61
CA ALA A 113 4.66 -13.32 9.77
C ALA A 113 4.88 -12.97 8.30
N MET A 114 5.48 -13.90 7.57
CA MET A 114 5.80 -13.75 6.15
C MET A 114 5.42 -15.03 5.41
N TYR A 115 4.77 -14.89 4.25
CA TYR A 115 4.35 -16.00 3.41
C TYR A 115 4.64 -15.69 1.95
N LYS A 116 4.94 -16.71 1.14
CA LYS A 116 5.28 -16.55 -0.27
C LYS A 116 4.57 -17.58 -1.14
N VAL A 117 4.06 -17.16 -2.29
CA VAL A 117 3.60 -18.05 -3.37
C VAL A 117 3.98 -17.46 -4.72
N GLY A 118 4.74 -18.21 -5.52
CA GLY A 118 5.31 -17.70 -6.77
C GLY A 118 6.00 -16.35 -6.57
N PRO A 119 5.69 -15.32 -7.40
CA PRO A 119 6.31 -13.99 -7.31
C PRO A 119 5.66 -13.06 -6.29
N VAL A 120 4.75 -13.56 -5.44
CA VAL A 120 4.00 -12.76 -4.45
C VAL A 120 4.48 -13.07 -3.04
N LEU A 121 4.88 -12.01 -2.32
CA LEU A 121 5.24 -12.04 -0.91
C LEU A 121 4.16 -11.33 -0.08
N SER A 122 3.77 -11.92 1.05
CA SER A 122 2.76 -11.38 1.97
C SER A 122 3.38 -11.23 3.35
N VAL A 123 3.37 -10.02 3.93
CA VAL A 123 4.06 -9.71 5.19
C VAL A 123 3.15 -8.97 6.17
N SER A 124 3.05 -9.45 7.40
CA SER A 124 2.33 -8.72 8.45
C SER A 124 3.20 -7.60 9.03
N HIS A 125 2.60 -6.51 9.51
CA HIS A 125 3.37 -5.38 10.06
C HIS A 125 2.82 -4.79 11.36
N GLY A 126 1.85 -5.43 12.02
CA GLY A 126 1.27 -4.90 13.26
C GLY A 126 0.50 -3.59 13.05
N MET A 127 0.53 -2.71 14.06
CA MET A 127 -0.18 -1.43 14.06
C MET A 127 0.75 -0.26 14.36
N GLY A 128 0.53 0.85 13.67
CA GLY A 128 1.21 2.12 13.86
C GLY A 128 2.53 2.25 13.11
N ILE A 129 2.91 3.51 12.89
CA ILE A 129 4.16 3.94 12.24
C ILE A 129 5.40 3.19 12.76
N PRO A 130 5.64 3.05 14.08
CA PRO A 130 6.83 2.36 14.57
C PRO A 130 6.90 0.89 14.10
N SER A 131 5.79 0.16 14.19
CA SER A 131 5.74 -1.26 13.84
C SER A 131 5.97 -1.48 12.35
N ILE A 132 5.30 -0.72 11.48
CA ILE A 132 5.51 -0.87 10.04
C ILE A 132 6.91 -0.39 9.59
N SER A 133 7.51 0.60 10.26
CA SER A 133 8.83 1.11 9.89
C SER A 133 9.94 0.08 10.08
N ILE A 134 9.88 -0.72 11.17
CA ILE A 134 10.82 -1.81 11.43
C ILE A 134 10.70 -2.87 10.34
N MET A 135 9.46 -3.32 10.07
CA MET A 135 9.15 -4.29 9.02
C MET A 135 9.68 -3.80 7.66
N LEU A 136 9.43 -2.54 7.30
CA LEU A 136 9.88 -1.98 6.02
C LEU A 136 11.40 -1.90 5.91
N HIS A 137 12.10 -1.51 6.98
CA HIS A 137 13.56 -1.47 6.95
C HIS A 137 14.16 -2.85 6.63
N GLU A 138 13.69 -3.90 7.29
CA GLU A 138 14.18 -5.25 7.04
C GLU A 138 13.69 -5.81 5.70
N LEU A 139 12.46 -5.51 5.28
CA LEU A 139 11.91 -5.92 3.99
C LEU A 139 12.66 -5.30 2.83
N ILE A 140 12.96 -3.99 2.89
CA ILE A 140 13.71 -3.31 1.83
C ILE A 140 15.12 -3.91 1.71
N LYS A 141 15.80 -4.16 2.85
CA LYS A 141 17.09 -4.85 2.85
C LYS A 141 17.00 -6.28 2.31
N LEU A 142 15.96 -7.02 2.67
CA LEU A 142 15.71 -8.37 2.14
C LEU A 142 15.62 -8.35 0.61
N LEU A 143 14.78 -7.48 0.05
CA LEU A 143 14.61 -7.34 -1.41
C LEU A 143 15.90 -6.86 -2.10
N TYR A 144 16.67 -5.99 -1.44
CA TYR A 144 17.97 -5.54 -1.91
C TYR A 144 18.99 -6.68 -1.96
N HIS A 145 19.15 -7.44 -0.87
CA HIS A 145 20.06 -8.58 -0.78
C HIS A 145 19.66 -9.71 -1.74
N ALA A 146 18.35 -9.89 -1.94
CA ALA A 146 17.80 -10.84 -2.91
C ALA A 146 17.93 -10.38 -4.38
N ARG A 147 18.43 -9.16 -4.61
CA ARG A 147 18.60 -8.54 -5.93
C ARG A 147 17.29 -8.45 -6.72
N CYS A 148 16.18 -8.23 -6.01
CA CYS A 148 14.89 -8.04 -6.63
C CYS A 148 14.88 -6.79 -7.51
N THR A 149 14.01 -6.80 -8.51
CA THR A 149 13.83 -5.72 -9.48
C THR A 149 12.38 -5.58 -9.85
N ASP A 150 11.94 -4.37 -10.18
CA ASP A 150 10.58 -4.04 -10.61
C ASP A 150 9.50 -4.49 -9.61
N VAL A 151 9.81 -4.39 -8.31
CA VAL A 151 8.89 -4.77 -7.24
C VAL A 151 7.81 -3.71 -7.04
N THR A 152 6.56 -4.15 -6.99
CA THR A 152 5.41 -3.34 -6.57
C THR A 152 5.01 -3.73 -5.15
N VAL A 153 4.91 -2.74 -4.24
CA VAL A 153 4.51 -2.95 -2.85
C VAL A 153 3.14 -2.34 -2.60
N VAL A 154 2.20 -3.13 -2.09
CA VAL A 154 0.84 -2.66 -1.80
C VAL A 154 0.49 -2.91 -0.34
N ARG A 155 0.18 -1.84 0.39
CA ARG A 155 -0.40 -1.96 1.73
C ARG A 155 -1.91 -2.21 1.61
N ILE A 156 -2.39 -3.30 2.21
CA ILE A 156 -3.81 -3.63 2.33
C ILE A 156 -4.27 -3.47 3.79
N GLY A 157 -5.29 -2.66 4.01
CA GLY A 157 -5.66 -2.24 5.36
C GLY A 157 -7.13 -1.96 5.58
N THR A 158 -7.41 -1.52 6.80
CA THR A 158 -8.72 -1.03 7.23
C THR A 158 -8.57 0.41 7.69
N SER A 159 -9.65 1.19 7.59
CA SER A 159 -9.63 2.61 7.92
C SER A 159 -10.99 3.09 8.43
N GLY A 160 -11.02 4.27 9.06
CA GLY A 160 -12.25 5.02 9.26
C GLY A 160 -12.51 5.89 8.03
N GLY A 161 -13.68 5.78 7.40
CA GLY A 161 -14.07 6.65 6.28
C GLY A 161 -14.52 8.03 6.75
N ILE A 162 -14.38 9.04 5.89
CA ILE A 162 -14.95 10.37 6.11
C ILE A 162 -15.88 10.68 4.93
N GLY A 163 -17.19 10.70 5.17
CA GLY A 163 -18.18 11.00 4.13
C GLY A 163 -18.32 9.88 3.10
N LEU A 164 -17.95 8.65 3.48
CA LEU A 164 -18.05 7.46 2.66
C LEU A 164 -18.94 6.42 3.32
N GLN A 165 -19.63 5.62 2.51
CA GLN A 165 -20.35 4.47 3.04
C GLN A 165 -19.36 3.45 3.62
N PRO A 166 -19.70 2.75 4.73
CA PRO A 166 -18.92 1.63 5.21
C PRO A 166 -18.74 0.57 4.11
N GLY A 167 -17.53 0.05 3.98
CA GLY A 167 -17.14 -0.92 2.97
C GLY A 167 -16.56 -0.30 1.69
N THR A 168 -16.61 1.02 1.50
CA THR A 168 -15.93 1.66 0.36
C THR A 168 -14.42 1.42 0.46
N VAL A 169 -13.78 1.02 -0.65
CA VAL A 169 -12.33 0.88 -0.75
C VAL A 169 -11.73 2.20 -1.21
N VAL A 170 -10.77 2.72 -0.46
CA VAL A 170 -10.00 3.92 -0.80
C VAL A 170 -8.61 3.49 -1.26
N VAL A 171 -8.27 3.86 -2.49
CA VAL A 171 -6.90 3.84 -3.02
C VAL A 171 -6.30 5.20 -2.71
N THR A 172 -5.24 5.22 -1.90
CA THR A 172 -4.65 6.48 -1.43
C THR A 172 -3.94 7.20 -2.57
N LYS A 173 -4.38 8.43 -2.85
CA LYS A 173 -3.65 9.37 -3.73
C LYS A 173 -2.38 9.86 -3.05
N GLN A 174 -2.55 10.37 -1.83
CA GLN A 174 -1.48 10.95 -1.03
C GLN A 174 -1.76 10.67 0.45
N SER A 175 -0.72 10.26 1.18
CA SER A 175 -0.80 10.17 2.64
C SER A 175 -0.50 11.53 3.24
N VAL A 176 -1.33 11.99 4.17
CA VAL A 176 -1.19 13.29 4.83
C VAL A 176 -1.10 13.14 6.35
N ASP A 177 -0.44 14.09 7.00
CA ASP A 177 -0.37 14.18 8.46
C ASP A 177 -1.68 14.72 9.07
N SER A 178 -1.74 14.83 10.40
CA SER A 178 -2.90 15.37 11.13
C SER A 178 -3.19 16.85 10.85
N ALA A 179 -2.29 17.57 10.15
CA ALA A 179 -2.51 18.93 9.64
C ALA A 179 -2.84 18.93 8.13
N PHE A 180 -3.14 17.76 7.57
CA PHE A 180 -3.50 17.52 6.17
C PHE A 180 -2.37 17.85 5.18
N LEU A 181 -1.12 17.90 5.64
CA LEU A 181 0.05 18.15 4.82
C LEU A 181 0.68 16.82 4.35
N PRO A 182 1.14 16.73 3.09
CA PRO A 182 1.69 15.50 2.54
C PRO A 182 3.15 15.28 2.94
N ARG A 183 3.37 15.02 4.23
CA ARG A 183 4.69 14.87 4.80
C ARG A 183 4.72 13.81 5.90
N PHE A 184 5.88 13.20 6.04
CA PHE A 184 6.22 12.33 7.15
C PHE A 184 7.41 12.95 7.89
N GLU A 185 7.21 13.29 9.17
CA GLU A 185 8.26 13.81 10.04
C GLU A 185 8.81 12.70 10.94
N GLN A 186 10.13 12.56 10.99
CA GLN A 186 10.83 11.65 11.87
C GLN A 186 11.95 12.39 12.59
N VAL A 187 12.17 12.07 13.87
CA VAL A 187 13.34 12.54 14.60
C VAL A 187 14.54 11.62 14.32
N VAL A 188 15.64 12.19 13.82
CA VAL A 188 16.91 11.49 13.59
C VAL A 188 17.99 12.19 14.41
N LEU A 189 18.56 11.49 15.39
CA LEU A 189 19.57 12.03 16.31
C LEU A 189 19.12 13.34 16.98
N GLY A 190 17.85 13.40 17.41
CA GLY A 190 17.27 14.58 18.05
C GLY A 190 16.88 15.72 17.10
N LYS A 191 17.02 15.55 15.78
CA LYS A 191 16.66 16.57 14.78
C LYS A 191 15.47 16.12 13.94
N PRO A 192 14.47 16.99 13.71
CA PRO A 192 13.35 16.67 12.83
C PRO A 192 13.84 16.57 11.37
N VAL A 193 13.39 15.52 10.68
CA VAL A 193 13.63 15.27 9.26
C VAL A 193 12.28 15.03 8.61
N VAL A 194 11.95 15.84 7.60
CA VAL A 194 10.69 15.77 6.86
C VAL A 194 10.90 15.08 5.52
N ARG A 195 10.01 14.16 5.17
CA ARG A 195 10.03 13.41 3.91
C ARG A 195 8.69 13.51 3.19
N SER A 196 8.72 13.52 1.86
CA SER A 196 7.52 13.45 1.02
C SER A 196 6.84 12.08 1.15
N THR A 197 5.51 12.08 1.12
CA THR A 197 4.63 10.90 1.22
C THR A 197 3.89 10.62 -0.10
N GLU A 198 4.48 11.04 -1.22
CA GLU A 198 3.95 10.73 -2.55
C GLU A 198 3.93 9.22 -2.82
N LEU A 199 2.85 8.76 -3.46
CA LEU A 199 2.66 7.41 -3.97
C LEU A 199 2.62 7.44 -5.50
N ASP A 200 2.72 6.27 -6.15
CA ASP A 200 2.73 6.16 -7.60
C ASP A 200 1.31 6.41 -8.17
N GLU A 201 1.11 7.56 -8.82
CA GLU A 201 -0.19 7.96 -9.36
C GLU A 201 -0.72 6.98 -10.42
N GLU A 202 0.17 6.48 -11.29
CA GLU A 202 -0.21 5.49 -12.30
C GLU A 202 -0.70 4.18 -11.65
N LEU A 203 -0.07 3.74 -10.55
CA LEU A 203 -0.51 2.55 -9.82
C LEU A 203 -1.89 2.78 -9.18
N ALA A 204 -2.13 3.96 -8.64
CA ALA A 204 -3.44 4.30 -8.08
C ALA A 204 -4.55 4.24 -9.13
N GLU A 205 -4.30 4.79 -10.33
CA GLU A 205 -5.23 4.72 -11.48
C GLU A 205 -5.42 3.27 -11.97
N GLU A 206 -4.35 2.47 -12.07
CA GLU A 206 -4.43 1.05 -12.43
C GLU A 206 -5.30 0.25 -11.45
N LEU A 207 -5.14 0.50 -10.15
CA LEU A 207 -5.95 -0.11 -9.09
C LEU A 207 -7.39 0.38 -9.14
N LEU A 208 -7.64 1.67 -9.35
CA LEU A 208 -8.99 2.20 -9.53
C LEU A 208 -9.69 1.54 -10.73
N GLN A 209 -8.97 1.34 -11.84
CA GLN A 209 -9.51 0.67 -13.02
C GLN A 209 -9.83 -0.81 -12.74
N CYS A 210 -9.00 -1.50 -11.96
CA CYS A 210 -9.31 -2.84 -11.46
C CYS A 210 -10.56 -2.84 -10.56
N GLY A 211 -10.73 -1.82 -9.73
CA GLY A 211 -11.92 -1.66 -8.88
C GLY A 211 -13.21 -1.45 -9.66
N LYS A 212 -13.16 -0.80 -10.84
CA LYS A 212 -14.34 -0.67 -11.73
C LYS A 212 -14.79 -2.01 -12.34
N GLU A 213 -13.89 -3.01 -12.38
CA GLU A 213 -14.19 -4.36 -12.87
C GLU A 213 -14.79 -5.26 -11.77
N LEU A 214 -14.85 -4.78 -10.51
CA LEU A 214 -15.37 -5.48 -9.34
C LEU A 214 -16.61 -4.73 -8.80
N PRO A 215 -17.83 -4.98 -9.35
CA PRO A 215 -19.02 -4.20 -9.04
C PRO A 215 -19.57 -4.43 -7.61
N GLU A 216 -19.04 -5.40 -6.86
CA GLU A 216 -19.49 -5.77 -5.51
C GLU A 216 -19.20 -4.69 -4.47
N PHE A 217 -18.26 -3.78 -4.74
CA PHE A 217 -17.92 -2.70 -3.84
C PHE A 217 -17.41 -1.45 -4.55
N GLN A 218 -17.71 -0.29 -3.98
CA GLN A 218 -17.22 0.97 -4.50
C GLN A 218 -15.72 1.12 -4.21
N THR A 219 -14.96 1.54 -5.22
CA THR A 219 -13.56 1.95 -5.11
C THR A 219 -13.41 3.41 -5.49
N VAL A 220 -12.69 4.19 -4.68
CA VAL A 220 -12.44 5.63 -4.92
C VAL A 220 -10.96 5.95 -4.70
N ILE A 221 -10.49 7.03 -5.34
CA ILE A 221 -9.19 7.64 -5.02
C ILE A 221 -9.41 8.82 -4.08
N GLY A 222 -8.61 8.94 -3.03
CA GLY A 222 -8.66 10.06 -2.09
C GLY A 222 -7.41 10.17 -1.23
N ASN A 223 -7.25 11.27 -0.50
CA ASN A 223 -6.16 11.39 0.46
C ASN A 223 -6.46 10.53 1.70
N THR A 224 -5.40 10.03 2.33
CA THR A 224 -5.48 9.23 3.55
C THR A 224 -4.73 9.95 4.66
N MET A 225 -5.43 10.25 5.75
CA MET A 225 -4.78 10.81 6.94
C MET A 225 -4.16 9.69 7.76
N CYS A 226 -2.87 9.82 8.07
CA CYS A 226 -2.12 8.87 8.88
C CYS A 226 -1.88 9.45 10.28
N THR A 227 -2.34 8.75 11.32
CA THR A 227 -2.24 9.23 12.72
C THR A 227 -1.34 8.34 13.56
N LEU A 228 -0.79 8.91 14.64
CA LEU A 228 0.04 8.18 15.62
C LEU A 228 -0.79 7.49 16.70
N ASP A 229 -1.96 8.05 17.00
CA ASP A 229 -2.90 7.54 18.00
C ASP A 229 -4.24 7.24 17.33
N PHE A 230 -4.91 6.18 17.79
CA PHE A 230 -6.19 5.74 17.24
C PHE A 230 -7.38 6.54 17.79
N TYR A 231 -7.29 7.01 19.04
CA TYR A 231 -8.39 7.69 19.72
C TYR A 231 -8.32 9.21 19.52
N GLU A 232 -7.59 9.92 20.37
CA GLU A 232 -7.40 11.38 20.28
C GLU A 232 -6.78 11.79 18.95
N GLY A 233 -5.82 11.02 18.44
CA GLY A 233 -5.20 11.28 17.13
C GLY A 233 -6.16 11.21 15.96
N GLN A 234 -7.31 10.53 16.10
CA GLN A 234 -8.37 10.46 15.08
C GLN A 234 -9.65 11.17 15.50
N ALA A 235 -9.60 12.04 16.52
CA ALA A 235 -10.75 12.75 17.05
C ALA A 235 -11.91 11.82 17.48
N ARG A 236 -11.64 10.69 18.14
CA ARG A 236 -12.69 9.81 18.68
C ARG A 236 -13.09 10.20 20.10
N LEU A 237 -14.37 10.10 20.42
CA LEU A 237 -14.87 10.41 21.77
C LEU A 237 -14.99 9.19 22.71
N ASP A 238 -14.55 8.02 22.25
CA ASP A 238 -14.72 6.74 22.94
C ASP A 238 -13.40 6.20 23.54
N GLY A 239 -12.38 7.05 23.64
CA GLY A 239 -11.11 6.74 24.27
C GLY A 239 -11.13 6.87 25.80
N ALA A 240 -10.06 6.39 26.43
CA ALA A 240 -9.86 6.59 27.87
C ALA A 240 -9.57 8.06 28.24
N PHE A 241 -9.07 8.84 27.28
CA PHE A 241 -8.81 10.28 27.38
C PHE A 241 -9.51 10.98 26.23
N CYS A 242 -10.12 12.14 26.53
CA CYS A 242 -10.77 12.99 25.53
C CYS A 242 -10.78 14.43 26.04
N SER A 243 -10.02 15.31 25.40
CA SER A 243 -9.90 16.72 25.78
C SER A 243 -10.68 17.70 24.89
N TYR A 244 -11.64 17.19 24.11
CA TYR A 244 -12.42 17.96 23.13
C TYR A 244 -13.86 17.44 23.03
N THR A 245 -14.72 18.18 22.34
CA THR A 245 -16.16 17.90 22.21
C THR A 245 -16.52 17.23 20.88
N GLU A 246 -17.76 16.76 20.73
CA GLU A 246 -18.28 16.27 19.43
C GLU A 246 -18.29 17.38 18.37
N GLU A 247 -18.52 18.64 18.75
CA GLU A 247 -18.46 19.77 17.82
C GLU A 247 -17.04 19.96 17.27
N ASP A 248 -16.02 19.94 18.15
CA ASP A 248 -14.61 20.02 17.75
C ASP A 248 -14.23 18.89 16.78
N LYS A 249 -14.66 17.67 17.09
CA LYS A 249 -14.48 16.49 16.23
C LYS A 249 -15.12 16.70 14.85
N GLN A 250 -16.38 17.11 14.80
CA GLN A 250 -17.09 17.27 13.52
C GLN A 250 -16.46 18.38 12.67
N ASN A 251 -16.03 19.48 13.30
CA ASN A 251 -15.29 20.55 12.63
C ASN A 251 -13.98 20.02 12.03
N TYR A 252 -13.17 19.30 12.82
CA TYR A 252 -11.91 18.72 12.35
C TYR A 252 -12.10 17.71 11.20
N LEU A 253 -13.10 16.83 11.29
CA LEU A 253 -13.40 15.86 10.23
C LEU A 253 -13.93 16.55 8.96
N ALA A 254 -14.69 17.63 9.09
CA ALA A 254 -15.14 18.44 7.95
C ALA A 254 -13.98 19.14 7.25
N GLU A 255 -13.03 19.70 8.01
CA GLU A 255 -11.78 20.27 7.48
C GLU A 255 -10.95 19.22 6.74
N ALA A 256 -10.79 18.03 7.33
CA ALA A 256 -10.10 16.90 6.70
C ALA A 256 -10.76 16.53 5.36
N TYR A 257 -12.10 16.42 5.34
CA TYR A 257 -12.86 16.11 4.13
C TYR A 257 -12.67 17.18 3.04
N ALA A 258 -12.70 18.46 3.44
CA ALA A 258 -12.47 19.59 2.55
C ALA A 258 -11.03 19.61 1.98
N ALA A 259 -10.04 19.16 2.76
CA ALA A 259 -8.66 18.93 2.31
C ALA A 259 -8.49 17.67 1.43
N GLY A 260 -9.58 16.99 1.08
CA GLY A 260 -9.57 15.82 0.19
C GLY A 260 -9.32 14.49 0.91
N VAL A 261 -9.26 14.47 2.24
CA VAL A 261 -9.16 13.24 3.01
C VAL A 261 -10.45 12.45 2.87
N ARG A 262 -10.33 11.14 2.65
CA ARG A 262 -11.48 10.22 2.54
C ARG A 262 -11.42 9.10 3.56
N ASN A 263 -10.26 8.84 4.15
CA ASN A 263 -10.11 7.86 5.21
C ASN A 263 -8.95 8.17 6.16
N ILE A 264 -8.96 7.51 7.32
CA ILE A 264 -8.00 7.64 8.41
C ILE A 264 -7.44 6.26 8.80
N GLU A 265 -6.13 6.13 8.89
CA GLU A 265 -5.40 4.94 9.35
C GLU A 265 -4.05 5.34 9.98
N MET A 266 -3.10 4.42 10.20
CA MET A 266 -1.95 4.67 11.10
C MET A 266 -0.58 4.31 10.53
N GLU A 267 -0.44 4.07 9.22
CA GLU A 267 0.81 3.54 8.66
C GLU A 267 1.18 4.10 7.28
N SER A 268 0.25 4.72 6.55
CA SER A 268 0.47 5.11 5.15
C SER A 268 1.59 6.13 4.96
N SER A 269 1.84 7.01 5.93
CA SER A 269 2.83 8.10 5.79
C SER A 269 4.26 7.58 5.72
N VAL A 270 4.68 6.77 6.70
CA VAL A 270 6.01 6.15 6.71
C VAL A 270 6.15 5.12 5.58
N PHE A 271 5.06 4.40 5.25
CA PHE A 271 5.04 3.46 4.12
C PHE A 271 5.37 4.17 2.80
N ALA A 272 4.67 5.27 2.49
CA ALA A 272 4.91 6.04 1.29
C ALA A 272 6.33 6.62 1.27
N ALA A 273 6.76 7.24 2.37
CA ALA A 273 8.07 7.86 2.47
C ALA A 273 9.23 6.85 2.28
N MET A 274 9.16 5.70 2.94
CA MET A 274 10.22 4.68 2.84
C MET A 274 10.24 3.97 1.48
N CYS A 275 9.06 3.69 0.89
CA CYS A 275 8.99 3.10 -0.45
C CYS A 275 9.59 4.06 -1.49
N LYS A 276 9.22 5.34 -1.44
CA LYS A 276 9.78 6.38 -2.32
C LYS A 276 11.30 6.50 -2.16
N LEU A 277 11.79 6.55 -0.92
CA LEU A 277 13.23 6.57 -0.63
C LEU A 277 13.97 5.34 -1.15
N SER A 278 13.29 4.21 -1.34
CA SER A 278 13.89 2.94 -1.76
C SER A 278 13.62 2.61 -3.23
N ASN A 279 13.11 3.58 -4.01
CA ASN A 279 12.73 3.43 -5.42
C ASN A 279 11.69 2.30 -5.66
N LEU A 280 10.85 2.03 -4.66
CA LEU A 280 9.78 1.05 -4.74
C LEU A 280 8.50 1.70 -5.29
N ARG A 281 7.89 1.03 -6.26
CA ARG A 281 6.54 1.41 -6.73
C ARG A 281 5.54 0.99 -5.66
N ALA A 282 4.78 1.93 -5.10
CA ALA A 282 3.95 1.64 -3.93
C ALA A 282 2.54 2.23 -3.99
N ALA A 283 1.58 1.53 -3.37
CA ALA A 283 0.20 1.96 -3.19
C ALA A 283 -0.36 1.55 -1.82
N VAL A 284 -1.39 2.26 -1.36
CA VAL A 284 -2.14 1.94 -0.15
C VAL A 284 -3.61 1.75 -0.54
N VAL A 285 -4.20 0.64 -0.12
CA VAL A 285 -5.57 0.23 -0.42
C VAL A 285 -6.25 -0.17 0.87
N CYS A 286 -7.17 0.66 1.34
CA CYS A 286 -7.85 0.43 2.62
C CYS A 286 -9.37 0.41 2.44
N VAL A 287 -10.03 -0.51 3.12
CA VAL A 287 -11.50 -0.50 3.23
C VAL A 287 -11.95 0.36 4.42
N THR A 288 -12.96 1.19 4.23
CA THR A 288 -13.59 1.94 5.32
C THR A 288 -14.50 1.03 6.13
N LEU A 289 -14.37 1.02 7.45
CA LEU A 289 -15.20 0.17 8.31
C LEU A 289 -16.44 0.88 8.85
N LEU A 290 -16.41 2.21 8.84
CA LEU A 290 -17.46 3.10 9.30
C LEU A 290 -17.30 4.48 8.64
N ASP A 291 -18.33 5.31 8.74
CA ASP A 291 -18.26 6.75 8.44
C ASP A 291 -18.06 7.51 9.75
N ARG A 292 -16.88 8.12 9.95
CA ARG A 292 -16.50 8.79 11.20
C ARG A 292 -17.34 10.03 11.50
N GLN A 293 -17.98 10.61 10.49
CA GLN A 293 -18.95 11.70 10.69
C GLN A 293 -20.24 11.21 11.36
N LYS A 294 -20.50 9.89 11.36
CA LYS A 294 -21.72 9.28 11.91
C LYS A 294 -21.51 8.54 13.23
N GLY A 295 -20.26 8.43 13.70
CA GLY A 295 -19.95 7.81 14.97
C GLY A 295 -18.55 7.21 15.03
N ASP A 296 -18.19 6.74 16.23
CA ASP A 296 -16.89 6.13 16.50
C ASP A 296 -16.98 4.61 16.70
N GLN A 297 -18.15 4.00 16.89
CA GLN A 297 -18.23 2.55 17.12
C GLN A 297 -18.70 1.80 15.88
N LEU A 298 -18.17 0.59 15.69
CA LEU A 298 -18.62 -0.30 14.62
C LEU A 298 -19.99 -0.87 14.97
N THR A 299 -20.97 -0.66 14.08
CA THR A 299 -22.36 -1.12 14.29
C THR A 299 -22.77 -2.24 13.33
N SER A 300 -21.92 -2.56 12.35
CA SER A 300 -22.19 -3.64 11.38
C SER A 300 -22.00 -5.02 12.01
N SER A 301 -22.73 -6.02 11.53
CA SER A 301 -22.59 -7.41 11.99
C SER A 301 -21.21 -7.98 11.65
N HIS A 302 -20.82 -9.04 12.36
CA HIS A 302 -19.54 -9.73 12.13
C HIS A 302 -19.36 -10.16 10.67
N ASP A 303 -20.39 -10.72 10.04
CA ASP A 303 -20.30 -11.20 8.64
C ASP A 303 -20.12 -10.06 7.64
N VAL A 304 -20.80 -8.93 7.86
CA VAL A 304 -20.63 -7.73 7.04
C VAL A 304 -19.20 -7.19 7.19
N MET A 305 -18.71 -7.10 8.43
CA MET A 305 -17.35 -6.64 8.73
C MET A 305 -16.29 -7.55 8.12
N HIS A 306 -16.50 -8.86 8.16
CA HIS A 306 -15.63 -9.84 7.52
C HIS A 306 -15.61 -9.62 6.00
N SER A 307 -16.78 -9.42 5.37
CA SER A 307 -16.88 -9.14 3.93
C SER A 307 -16.13 -7.86 3.54
N TYR A 308 -16.18 -6.81 4.36
CA TYR A 308 -15.46 -5.55 4.11
C TYR A 308 -13.95 -5.79 4.11
N GLN A 309 -13.44 -6.49 5.11
CA GLN A 309 -11.99 -6.76 5.26
C GLN A 309 -11.38 -7.60 4.12
N GLN A 310 -12.21 -8.29 3.33
CA GLN A 310 -11.77 -9.00 2.14
C GLN A 310 -11.61 -8.10 0.92
N ARG A 311 -12.31 -6.96 0.83
CA ARG A 311 -12.35 -6.11 -0.39
C ARG A 311 -10.97 -5.62 -0.85
N PRO A 312 -10.05 -5.16 0.02
CA PRO A 312 -8.70 -4.79 -0.42
C PRO A 312 -7.91 -5.98 -0.99
N GLN A 313 -8.11 -7.18 -0.42
CA GLN A 313 -7.46 -8.41 -0.89
C GLN A 313 -7.97 -8.80 -2.28
N LEU A 314 -9.29 -8.74 -2.48
CA LEU A 314 -9.92 -8.99 -3.78
C LEU A 314 -9.39 -8.04 -4.86
N LEU A 315 -9.38 -6.73 -4.57
CA LEU A 315 -8.90 -5.72 -5.50
C LEU A 315 -7.43 -5.94 -5.88
N VAL A 316 -6.56 -6.15 -4.89
CA VAL A 316 -5.13 -6.32 -5.13
C VAL A 316 -4.83 -7.65 -5.80
N GLY A 317 -5.55 -8.73 -5.46
CA GLY A 317 -5.41 -10.01 -6.15
C GLY A 317 -5.83 -9.94 -7.62
N HIS A 318 -6.93 -9.24 -7.93
CA HIS A 318 -7.35 -8.99 -9.32
C HIS A 318 -6.29 -8.21 -10.10
N TYR A 319 -5.72 -7.16 -9.49
CA TYR A 319 -4.62 -6.40 -10.07
C TYR A 319 -3.38 -7.28 -10.35
N ILE A 320 -2.94 -8.09 -9.38
CA ILE A 320 -1.78 -8.98 -9.52
C ILE A 320 -2.00 -9.99 -10.67
N LYS A 321 -3.16 -10.66 -10.68
CA LYS A 321 -3.52 -11.63 -11.73
C LYS A 321 -3.46 -11.01 -13.12
N LYS A 322 -4.01 -9.80 -13.27
CA LYS A 322 -3.98 -9.02 -14.52
C LYS A 322 -2.56 -8.65 -14.95
N LYS A 323 -1.70 -8.24 -14.01
CA LYS A 323 -0.31 -7.88 -14.31
C LYS A 323 0.57 -9.05 -14.69
N LEU A 324 0.32 -10.23 -14.11
CA LEU A 324 1.03 -11.46 -14.46
C LEU A 324 0.54 -12.10 -15.76
N ASN A 325 -0.53 -11.57 -16.39
CA ASN A 325 -1.22 -12.19 -17.53
C ASN A 325 -1.57 -13.67 -17.30
N TRP A 326 -1.79 -14.07 -16.05
CA TRP A 326 -2.01 -15.47 -15.70
C TRP A 326 -3.42 -15.91 -16.11
N GLY A 327 -3.52 -16.97 -16.93
CA GLY A 327 -4.80 -17.48 -17.43
C GLY A 327 -5.31 -16.87 -18.74
N LYS A 328 -4.44 -16.19 -19.51
CA LYS A 328 -4.59 -16.04 -20.96
C LYS A 328 -3.70 -17.03 -21.69
#